data_AF-A0AAU5JR89-F1
#
_entry.id   AF-A0AAU5JR89-F1
#
_cell.length_a   1.000
_cell.length_b   1.000
_cell.length_c   1.000
_cell.angle_alpha   90.00
_cell.angle_beta   90.00
_cell.angle_gamma   90.00
#
_symmetry.space_group_name_H-M   'P 1'
#
loop_
_entity.id
_entity.type
_entity.pdbx_description
1 polymer ?
#
loop_
_entity_poly.entity_id
_entity_poly.type
_entity_poly.pdbx_seq_one_letter_code
_entity_poly.pdbx_strand_id
1 'polypeptide(L)'
;MSDSPGCPLTDVAVAYLPRLAEVASEPGLAAAVDQHAAAVCDALVPAQRGPEGRTVRREELADYVLGFTDGLSEAEWTEPAGHDFVTLRLTAVCRLIQEHDLLDA
;
A
#
# COMPACT_ATOMS: atom_id res chain seq x y z
N MET A 1 -21.01 7.47 -16.90
CA MET A 1 -20.85 8.40 -15.79
C MET A 1 -19.36 8.40 -15.49
N SER A 2 -18.67 9.51 -15.72
CA SER A 2 -17.27 9.61 -15.34
C SER A 2 -17.22 9.74 -13.82
N ASP A 3 -17.08 8.62 -13.12
CA ASP A 3 -16.46 8.66 -11.80
C ASP A 3 -15.07 9.25 -12.04
N SER A 4 -14.83 10.46 -11.56
CA SER A 4 -13.45 10.83 -11.29
C SER A 4 -12.93 9.75 -10.36
N PRO A 5 -11.92 8.95 -10.76
CA PRO A 5 -11.40 7.93 -9.85
C PRO A 5 -10.99 8.66 -8.58
N GLY A 6 -11.47 8.16 -7.44
CA GLY A 6 -10.97 8.59 -6.14
C GLY A 6 -9.44 8.53 -6.14
N CYS A 7 -8.80 9.28 -5.24
CA CYS A 7 -7.36 9.11 -5.08
C CYS A 7 -7.11 7.63 -4.71
N PRO A 8 -6.28 6.88 -5.47
CA PRO A 8 -6.07 5.44 -5.20
C PRO A 8 -5.60 5.16 -3.77
N LEU A 9 -4.85 6.12 -3.18
CA LEU A 9 -4.42 6.03 -1.78
C LEU A 9 -5.59 6.16 -0.80
N THR A 10 -6.55 7.04 -1.08
CA THR A 10 -7.76 7.18 -0.26
C THR A 10 -8.60 5.92 -0.32
N ASP A 11 -8.78 5.34 -1.52
CA ASP A 11 -9.60 4.14 -1.71
C ASP A 11 -8.98 2.93 -0.98
N VAL A 12 -7.66 2.73 -1.11
CA VAL A 12 -6.94 1.70 -0.37
C VAL A 12 -6.97 1.96 1.14
N ALA A 13 -6.77 3.21 1.58
CA ALA A 13 -6.82 3.55 2.99
C ALA A 13 -8.19 3.22 3.60
N VAL A 14 -9.29 3.59 2.93
CA VAL A 14 -10.65 3.29 3.38
C VAL A 14 -10.88 1.78 3.53
N ALA A 15 -10.37 0.98 2.59
CA ALA A 15 -10.58 -0.47 2.58
C ALA A 15 -9.67 -1.23 3.57
N TYR A 16 -8.41 -0.80 3.74
CA TYR A 16 -7.38 -1.62 4.40
C TYR A 16 -6.79 -1.02 5.70
N LEU A 17 -7.07 0.24 6.05
CA LEU A 17 -6.68 0.78 7.36
C LEU A 17 -7.19 -0.04 8.56
N PRO A 18 -8.44 -0.55 8.56
CA PRO A 18 -8.91 -1.38 9.68
C PRO A 18 -8.05 -2.63 9.89
N ARG A 19 -7.61 -3.29 8.81
CA ARG A 19 -6.72 -4.45 8.88
C ARG A 19 -5.35 -4.11 9.46
N LEU A 20 -4.84 -2.90 9.19
CA LEU A 20 -3.57 -2.44 9.78
C LEU A 20 -3.63 -2.40 11.32
N ALA A 21 -4.78 -2.01 11.89
CA ALA A 21 -4.98 -2.04 13.33
C ALA A 21 -5.08 -3.48 13.88
N GLU A 22 -5.68 -4.41 13.14
CA GLU A 22 -5.80 -5.82 13.51
C GLU A 22 -4.44 -6.53 13.56
N VAL A 23 -3.60 -6.35 12.53
CA VAL A 23 -2.29 -7.00 12.45
C VAL A 23 -1.30 -6.54 13.53
N ALA A 24 -1.51 -5.36 14.12
CA ALA A 24 -0.66 -4.83 15.18
C ALA A 24 -0.67 -5.70 16.45
N SER A 25 -1.71 -6.52 16.65
CA SER A 25 -1.82 -7.44 17.80
C SER A 25 -1.14 -8.79 17.57
N GLU A 26 -0.74 -9.09 16.33
CA GLU A 26 -0.17 -10.37 15.91
C GLU A 26 1.26 -10.17 15.36
N PRO A 27 2.32 -10.42 16.15
CA PRO A 27 3.70 -10.07 15.76
C PRO A 27 4.16 -10.65 14.41
N GLY A 28 3.68 -11.85 14.06
CA GLY A 28 4.00 -12.47 12.76
C GLY A 28 3.37 -11.73 11.58
N LEU A 29 2.15 -11.22 11.74
CA LEU A 29 1.48 -10.42 10.72
C LEU A 29 2.10 -9.02 10.63
N ALA A 30 2.39 -8.39 11.78
CA ALA A 30 3.10 -7.11 11.80
C ALA A 30 4.46 -7.19 11.07
N ALA A 31 5.24 -8.24 11.34
CA ALA A 31 6.50 -8.46 10.64
C ALA A 31 6.33 -8.68 9.12
N ALA A 32 5.27 -9.37 8.69
CA ALA A 32 4.96 -9.53 7.28
C ALA A 32 4.59 -8.19 6.61
N VAL A 33 3.77 -7.36 7.27
CA VAL A 33 3.45 -6.01 6.81
C VAL A 33 4.71 -5.16 6.66
N ASP A 34 5.64 -5.22 7.61
CA ASP A 34 6.91 -4.48 7.55
C ASP A 34 7.77 -4.92 6.37
N GLN A 35 7.85 -6.23 6.11
CA GLN A 35 8.54 -6.76 4.94
C GLN A 35 7.90 -6.31 3.63
N HIS A 36 6.57 -6.32 3.56
CA HIS A 36 5.86 -5.82 2.38
C HIS A 36 6.07 -4.33 2.16
N ALA A 37 6.07 -3.52 3.23
CA ALA A 37 6.32 -2.08 3.18
C ALA A 37 7.74 -1.80 2.66
N ALA A 38 8.74 -2.49 3.22
CA ALA A 38 10.13 -2.41 2.74
C ALA A 38 10.23 -2.77 1.25
N ALA A 39 9.57 -3.85 0.82
CA ALA A 39 9.58 -4.27 -0.57
C ALA A 39 8.85 -3.30 -1.52
N VAL A 40 7.84 -2.54 -1.05
CA VAL A 40 7.23 -1.45 -1.84
C VAL A 40 8.19 -0.27 -1.93
N CYS A 41 8.80 0.14 -0.82
CA CYS A 41 9.81 1.21 -0.81
C CYS A 41 10.96 0.90 -1.75
N ASP A 42 11.49 -0.32 -1.73
CA ASP A 42 12.59 -0.74 -2.63
C ASP A 42 12.18 -0.71 -4.11
N ALA A 43 10.91 -0.97 -4.42
CA ALA A 43 10.38 -0.87 -5.78
C ALA A 43 10.20 0.60 -6.22
N LEU A 44 9.87 1.49 -5.30
CA LEU A 44 9.56 2.90 -5.58
C LEU A 44 10.76 3.83 -5.53
N VAL A 45 11.76 3.52 -4.70
CA VAL A 45 12.91 4.40 -4.43
C VAL A 45 14.14 3.83 -5.14
N PRO A 46 14.54 4.38 -6.31
CA PRO A 46 15.70 3.89 -7.02
C PRO A 46 16.97 4.11 -6.20
N ALA A 47 17.88 3.13 -6.22
CA ALA A 47 19.17 3.22 -5.52
C ALA A 47 20.02 4.44 -5.93
N GLN A 48 19.72 5.07 -7.07
CA GLN A 48 20.41 6.27 -7.56
C GLN A 48 19.92 7.57 -6.92
N ARG A 49 18.81 7.56 -6.17
CA ARG A 49 18.45 8.71 -5.34
C ARG A 49 19.41 8.77 -4.17
N GLY A 50 20.12 9.89 -4.03
CA GLY A 50 20.95 10.16 -2.86
C GLY A 50 20.13 10.08 -1.57
N PRO A 51 20.78 10.09 -0.39
CA PRO A 51 20.12 9.87 0.91
C PRO A 51 18.92 10.80 1.17
N GLU A 52 18.89 12.00 0.60
CA GLU A 52 17.80 12.98 0.72
C GLU A 52 16.59 12.69 -0.20
N GLY A 53 16.75 11.85 -1.24
CA GLY A 53 15.69 11.45 -2.17
C GLY A 53 15.04 10.11 -1.83
N ARG A 54 15.33 9.53 -0.67
CA ARG A 54 14.88 8.18 -0.29
C ARG A 54 13.45 8.09 0.26
N THR A 55 12.70 9.18 0.28
CA THR A 55 11.33 9.21 0.80
C THR A 55 10.33 8.74 -0.26
N VAL A 56 9.33 7.95 0.16
CA VAL A 56 8.20 7.57 -0.68
C VAL A 56 7.37 8.81 -0.99
N ARG A 57 7.15 9.10 -2.27
CA ARG A 57 6.30 10.21 -2.72
C ARG A 57 4.86 9.73 -2.93
N ARG A 58 3.91 10.63 -2.70
CA ARG A 58 2.48 10.35 -2.86
C ARG A 58 2.14 9.85 -4.25
N GLU A 59 2.68 10.49 -5.28
CA GLU A 59 2.39 10.17 -6.68
C GLU A 59 2.91 8.76 -7.03
N GLU A 60 4.11 8.43 -6.55
CA GLU A 60 4.75 7.13 -6.82
C GLU A 60 3.99 5.99 -6.15
N LEU A 61 3.53 6.20 -4.90
CA LEU A 61 2.71 5.23 -4.21
C LEU A 61 1.32 5.11 -4.85
N ALA A 62 0.73 6.21 -5.33
CA ALA A 62 -0.56 6.19 -6.00
C ALA A 62 -0.49 5.41 -7.33
N ASP A 63 0.55 5.65 -8.14
CA ASP A 63 0.80 4.93 -9.39
C ASP A 63 1.04 3.43 -9.12
N TYR A 64 1.79 3.10 -8.06
CA TYR A 64 1.98 1.72 -7.63
C TYR A 64 0.67 1.05 -7.24
N VAL A 65 -0.15 1.71 -6.42
CA VAL A 65 -1.46 1.19 -6.02
C VAL A 65 -2.33 0.94 -7.23
N LEU A 66 -2.44 1.92 -8.13
CA LEU A 66 -3.25 1.82 -9.34
C LEU A 66 -2.83 0.60 -10.17
N GLY A 67 -1.54 0.48 -10.50
CA GLY A 67 -1.03 -0.66 -11.28
C GLY A 67 -1.19 -2.00 -10.56
N PHE A 68 -1.06 -2.02 -9.22
CA PHE A 68 -1.27 -3.23 -8.45
C PHE A 68 -2.75 -3.66 -8.47
N THR A 69 -3.69 -2.74 -8.23
CA THR A 69 -5.14 -3.03 -8.24
C THR A 69 -5.68 -3.33 -9.63
N ASP A 70 -5.11 -2.74 -10.68
CA ASP A 70 -5.44 -3.08 -12.07
C ASP A 70 -5.06 -4.55 -12.34
N GLY A 71 -3.87 -4.98 -11.93
CA GLY A 71 -3.44 -6.38 -12.05
C GLY A 71 -4.32 -7.37 -11.26
N LEU A 72 -4.83 -6.96 -10.10
CA LEU A 72 -5.80 -7.77 -9.33
C LEU A 72 -7.14 -7.90 -10.07
N SER A 73 -7.61 -6.80 -10.67
CA SER A 73 -8.85 -6.77 -11.43
C SER A 73 -8.75 -7.64 -12.69
N GLU A 74 -7.63 -7.56 -13.41
CA GLU A 74 -7.34 -8.43 -14.56
C GLU A 74 -7.24 -9.90 -14.20
N ALA A 75 -6.74 -10.21 -13.00
CA ALA A 75 -6.66 -11.57 -12.48
C ALA A 75 -7.97 -12.08 -11.86
N GLU A 76 -9.04 -11.28 -11.89
CA GLU A 76 -10.32 -11.55 -11.22
C GLU A 76 -10.14 -11.94 -9.74
N TRP A 77 -9.13 -11.35 -9.09
CA TRP A 77 -8.80 -11.68 -7.72
C TRP A 77 -9.93 -11.27 -6.79
N THR A 78 -10.32 -12.17 -5.90
CA THR A 78 -11.33 -11.94 -4.87
C THR A 78 -10.69 -12.05 -3.49
N GLU A 79 -10.99 -11.08 -2.64
CA GLU A 79 -10.40 -11.00 -1.31
C GLU A 79 -10.77 -12.19 -0.42
N PRO A 80 -9.78 -12.88 0.18
CA PRO A 80 -10.05 -13.96 1.12
C PRO A 80 -10.47 -13.41 2.50
N ALA A 81 -11.16 -14.24 3.28
CA ALA A 81 -11.56 -13.93 4.65
C ALA A 81 -10.37 -13.75 5.63
N GLY A 82 -9.16 -14.15 5.22
CA GLY A 82 -7.95 -14.08 6.03
C GLY A 82 -6.90 -13.14 5.44
N HIS A 83 -5.64 -13.41 5.78
CA HIS A 83 -4.48 -12.70 5.26
C HIS A 83 -3.78 -13.57 4.20
N ASP A 84 -3.64 -13.00 3.02
CA ASP A 84 -2.84 -13.50 1.90
C ASP A 84 -1.82 -12.44 1.48
N PHE A 85 -1.05 -12.73 0.44
CA PHE A 85 -0.05 -11.80 -0.07
C PHE A 85 -0.64 -10.43 -0.44
N VAL A 86 -1.82 -10.40 -1.08
CA VAL A 86 -2.44 -9.19 -1.60
C VAL A 86 -2.95 -8.30 -0.46
N THR A 87 -3.69 -8.89 0.46
CA THR A 87 -4.21 -8.19 1.64
C THR A 87 -3.09 -7.66 2.53
N LEU A 88 -2.00 -8.42 2.72
CA LEU A 88 -0.81 -7.94 3.44
C LEU A 88 -0.11 -6.81 2.68
N ARG A 89 -0.02 -6.88 1.35
CA ARG A 89 0.58 -5.82 0.52
C ARG A 89 -0.21 -4.52 0.60
N LEU A 90 -1.55 -4.58 0.51
CA LEU A 90 -2.42 -3.40 0.62
C LEU A 90 -2.46 -2.83 2.04
N THR A 91 -2.37 -3.69 3.05
CA THR A 91 -2.19 -3.27 4.45
C THR A 91 -0.84 -2.55 4.65
N ALA A 92 0.23 -3.02 4.02
CA ALA A 92 1.53 -2.35 4.04
C ALA A 92 1.54 -1.00 3.33
N VAL A 93 0.76 -0.84 2.26
CA VAL A 93 0.53 0.49 1.65
C VAL A 93 -0.12 1.44 2.65
N CYS A 94 -1.11 1.00 3.43
CA CYS A 94 -1.71 1.84 4.48
C CYS A 94 -0.68 2.28 5.53
N ARG A 95 0.26 1.40 5.88
CA ARG A 95 1.37 1.74 6.77
C ARG A 95 2.23 2.86 6.18
N LEU A 96 2.62 2.75 4.91
CA LEU A 96 3.41 3.79 4.23
C LEU A 96 2.66 5.12 4.12
N ILE A 97 1.35 5.08 3.88
CA ILE A 97 0.49 6.26 3.89
C ILE A 97 0.54 6.97 5.24
N GLN A 98 0.46 6.23 6.35
CA GLN A 98 0.56 6.79 7.71
C GLN A 98 1.96 7.30 8.04
N GLU A 99 3.00 6.54 7.70
CA GLU A 99 4.40 6.88 8.00
C GLU A 99 4.87 8.16 7.29
N HIS A 100 4.30 8.44 6.11
CA HIS A 100 4.68 9.57 5.26
C HIS A 100 3.61 10.65 5.13
N ASP A 101 2.49 10.54 5.85
CA ASP A 101 1.39 11.51 5.87
C ASP A 101 0.84 11.84 4.45
N LEU A 102 0.50 10.79 3.68
CA LEU A 102 0.24 10.92 2.24
C LEU A 102 -1.22 11.23 1.86
N LEU A 103 -2.11 11.45 2.83
CA LEU A 103 -3.53 11.75 2.58
C LEU A 103 -3.86 13.24 2.58
N ASP A 104 -3.01 14.10 3.17
CA ASP A 104 -3.29 15.52 3.44
C ASP A 104 -2.83 16.48 2.32
N ALA A 105 -2.63 15.99 1.10
CA ALA A 105 -2.10 16.75 -0.04
C ALA A 105 -3.17 17.40 -0.94
#